data_AF-A0A564Z6P2-F1
#
_entry.id   AF-A0A564Z6P2-F1
#
_cell.length_a   1.000
_cell.length_b   1.000
_cell.length_c   1.000
_cell.angle_alpha   90.00
_cell.angle_beta   90.00
_cell.angle_gamma   90.00
#
_symmetry.space_group_name_H-M   'P 1'
#
loop_
_entity.id
_entity.type
_entity.pdbx_description
1 polymer ?
#
loop_
_entity_poly.entity_id
_entity_poly.type
_entity_poly.pdbx_seq_one_letter_code
_entity_poly.pdbx_strand_id
1 'polypeptide(L)'
;QLLSCLGNIYSLKSIQGECLFSTEIFKALLVVRNQQVDPSSVSPGAEFEKCIIYKLLCMLNSWSKSHLDMVDASQRESALSALMELCNLPMENYTKEHRLNYFINLAGAHSALYSLQSAEIQLRDLALDYLIRLAEILAEGLKCKPGNESGLTKEEANTRKKVYTKLVNEIFVQAVWPGLVRGIKQSAGPRRLHFLRLLSGLVRTLGSAHPFFAPMALLADFSTSRDEDQNPTCFYINIQSGTAGRQLYAIRRLTLFLANPLTIASKKAIAACTGG
;
A
#
# COMPACT_ATOMS: atom_id res chain seq x y z
N GLN A 1 -3.41 -17.58 -12.48
CA GLN A 1 -1.98 -17.29 -12.74
C GLN A 1 -1.18 -17.14 -11.44
N LEU A 2 -1.58 -16.28 -10.48
CA LEU A 2 -0.87 -16.15 -9.18
C LEU A 2 -0.82 -17.47 -8.36
N LEU A 3 -1.94 -18.20 -8.28
CA LEU A 3 -2.03 -19.52 -7.63
C LEU A 3 -1.18 -20.60 -8.32
N SER A 4 -0.96 -20.49 -9.63
CA SER A 4 -0.08 -21.40 -10.41
C SER A 4 1.40 -21.09 -10.18
N CYS A 5 1.77 -19.80 -10.02
CA CYS A 5 3.12 -19.42 -9.63
C CYS A 5 3.47 -19.85 -8.19
N LEU A 6 2.48 -19.89 -7.29
CA LEU A 6 2.65 -20.30 -5.90
C LEU A 6 2.67 -21.83 -5.71
N GLY A 7 1.94 -22.58 -6.54
CA GLY A 7 2.00 -24.05 -6.57
C GLY A 7 3.41 -24.59 -6.86
N ASN A 8 4.16 -23.93 -7.74
CA ASN A 8 5.53 -24.32 -8.07
C ASN A 8 6.53 -24.12 -6.92
N ILE A 9 6.24 -23.22 -5.96
CA ILE A 9 7.11 -22.99 -4.80
C ILE A 9 6.95 -24.11 -3.76
N TYR A 10 5.78 -24.78 -3.74
CA TYR A 10 5.44 -25.82 -2.78
C TYR A 10 5.87 -27.23 -3.24
N SER A 11 5.67 -27.57 -4.52
CA SER A 11 6.01 -28.89 -5.07
C SER A 11 7.52 -29.21 -5.05
N LEU A 12 8.38 -28.21 -4.87
CA LEU A 12 9.83 -28.40 -4.72
C LEU A 12 10.28 -28.73 -3.29
N LYS A 13 9.40 -28.66 -2.27
CA LYS A 13 9.86 -28.54 -0.86
C LYS A 13 9.46 -29.65 0.12
N SER A 14 8.53 -30.56 -0.21
CA SER A 14 8.29 -31.71 0.69
C SER A 14 9.47 -32.71 0.72
N ILE A 15 10.47 -32.51 -0.14
CA ILE A 15 11.58 -33.45 -0.34
C ILE A 15 12.82 -33.13 0.54
N GLN A 16 12.99 -31.92 1.12
CA GLN A 16 14.34 -31.47 1.57
C GLN A 16 14.55 -30.97 3.01
N GLY A 17 13.56 -30.91 3.89
CA GLY A 17 13.82 -30.82 5.35
C GLY A 17 14.59 -29.59 5.91
N GLU A 18 14.81 -28.52 5.14
CA GLU A 18 15.54 -27.33 5.59
C GLU A 18 14.63 -26.25 6.20
N CYS A 19 15.10 -25.60 7.28
CA CYS A 19 14.46 -24.42 7.86
C CYS A 19 14.79 -23.19 7.01
N LEU A 20 13.84 -22.79 6.16
CA LEU A 20 14.03 -21.88 5.01
C LEU A 20 13.57 -20.43 5.24
N PHE A 21 13.38 -20.01 6.48
CA PHE A 21 12.90 -18.65 6.79
C PHE A 21 13.69 -18.05 7.93
N SER A 22 14.00 -16.75 7.83
CA SER A 22 14.50 -15.99 8.98
C SER A 22 13.53 -16.11 10.17
N THR A 23 14.06 -15.99 11.39
CA THR A 23 13.29 -16.07 12.64
C THR A 23 12.12 -15.08 12.67
N GLU A 24 12.27 -13.93 12.02
CA GLU A 24 11.29 -12.85 11.94
C GLU A 24 10.15 -13.22 10.98
N ILE A 25 10.49 -13.77 9.79
CA ILE A 25 9.50 -14.28 8.85
C ILE A 25 8.74 -15.44 9.47
N PHE A 26 9.43 -16.34 10.15
CA PHE A 26 8.81 -17.48 10.83
C PHE A 26 7.84 -17.03 11.94
N LYS A 27 8.21 -16.04 12.75
CA LYS A 27 7.33 -15.45 13.77
C LYS A 27 6.09 -14.79 13.16
N ALA A 28 6.25 -14.02 12.08
CA ALA A 28 5.11 -13.42 11.39
C ALA A 28 4.18 -14.47 10.76
N LEU A 29 4.75 -15.54 10.19
CA LEU A 29 4.00 -16.68 9.68
C LEU A 29 3.32 -17.49 10.80
N LEU A 30 3.89 -17.57 12.00
CA LEU A 30 3.21 -18.19 13.16
C LEU A 30 1.92 -17.46 13.55
N VAL A 31 1.88 -16.13 13.42
CA VAL A 31 0.64 -15.36 13.64
C VAL A 31 -0.46 -15.82 12.69
N VAL A 32 -0.15 -15.96 11.40
CA VAL A 32 -1.07 -16.50 10.38
C VAL A 32 -1.47 -17.95 10.70
N ARG A 33 -0.53 -18.78 11.17
CA ARG A 33 -0.82 -20.16 11.56
C ARG A 33 -1.85 -20.23 12.68
N ASN A 34 -1.78 -19.33 13.65
CA ASN A 34 -2.64 -19.34 14.83
C ASN A 34 -4.06 -18.77 14.58
N GLN A 35 -4.29 -18.09 13.45
CA GLN A 35 -5.61 -17.59 13.08
C GLN A 35 -6.56 -18.74 12.71
N GLN A 36 -7.84 -18.70 13.10
CA GLN A 36 -8.81 -19.71 12.66
C GLN A 36 -9.26 -19.41 11.23
N VAL A 37 -9.10 -20.39 10.34
CA VAL A 37 -9.66 -20.34 9.00
C VAL A 37 -10.84 -21.28 8.96
N ASP A 38 -11.98 -20.72 8.60
CA ASP A 38 -13.17 -21.50 8.35
C ASP A 38 -12.90 -22.53 7.25
N PRO A 39 -13.23 -23.82 7.46
CA PRO A 39 -12.95 -24.85 6.47
C PRO A 39 -13.68 -24.50 5.16
N SER A 40 -12.90 -24.28 4.10
CA SER A 40 -13.44 -24.06 2.77
C SER A 40 -13.79 -25.41 2.15
N SER A 41 -14.92 -25.50 1.44
CA SER A 41 -15.31 -26.70 0.70
C SER A 41 -14.41 -27.02 -0.50
N VAL A 42 -13.43 -26.15 -0.81
CA VAL A 42 -12.47 -26.26 -1.92
C VAL A 42 -11.04 -26.47 -1.41
N SER A 43 -10.89 -27.05 -0.21
CA SER A 43 -9.58 -27.35 0.37
C SER A 43 -8.88 -28.48 -0.42
N PRO A 44 -7.65 -28.28 -0.93
CA PRO A 44 -6.87 -29.30 -1.63
C PRO A 44 -6.26 -30.35 -0.67
N GLY A 45 -6.70 -30.41 0.59
CA GLY A 45 -6.36 -31.44 1.57
C GLY A 45 -5.64 -30.92 2.82
N ALA A 46 -5.58 -31.76 3.86
CA ALA A 46 -5.06 -31.43 5.19
C ALA A 46 -3.57 -31.03 5.24
N GLU A 47 -2.77 -31.42 4.24
CA GLU A 47 -1.37 -31.00 4.13
C GLU A 47 -1.22 -29.57 3.59
N PHE A 48 -2.12 -29.14 2.70
CA PHE A 48 -2.15 -27.77 2.17
C PHE A 48 -2.66 -26.77 3.20
N GLU A 49 -3.58 -27.17 4.07
CA GLU A 49 -4.06 -26.36 5.20
C GLU A 49 -2.97 -26.07 6.24
N LYS A 50 -1.92 -26.90 6.31
CA LYS A 50 -0.72 -26.65 7.13
C LYS A 50 0.22 -25.63 6.49
N CYS A 51 0.06 -25.32 5.20
CA CYS A 51 0.86 -24.31 4.51
C CYS A 51 0.35 -22.91 4.87
N ILE A 52 1.14 -22.18 5.66
CA ILE A 52 0.80 -20.86 6.17
C ILE A 52 0.55 -19.84 5.04
N ILE A 53 1.32 -19.92 3.95
CA ILE A 53 1.17 -19.05 2.78
C ILE A 53 -0.16 -19.35 2.07
N TYR A 54 -0.48 -20.63 1.88
CA TYR A 54 -1.75 -21.04 1.29
C TYR A 54 -2.92 -20.54 2.14
N LYS A 55 -2.84 -20.72 3.46
CA LYS A 55 -3.80 -20.20 4.42
C LYS A 55 -4.01 -18.69 4.29
N LEU A 56 -2.92 -17.91 4.26
CA LEU A 56 -2.99 -16.45 4.05
C LEU A 56 -3.71 -16.08 2.74
N LEU A 57 -3.38 -16.76 1.65
CA LEU A 57 -3.99 -16.51 0.34
C LEU A 57 -5.48 -16.90 0.31
N CYS A 58 -5.86 -17.98 1.00
CA CYS A 58 -7.26 -18.36 1.18
C CYS A 58 -8.03 -17.31 1.95
N MET A 59 -7.46 -16.77 3.03
CA MET A 59 -8.07 -15.68 3.78
C MET A 59 -8.19 -14.40 2.94
N LEU A 60 -7.17 -14.05 2.13
CA LEU A 60 -7.23 -12.89 1.23
C LEU A 60 -8.25 -13.05 0.09
N ASN A 61 -8.55 -14.28 -0.29
CA ASN A 61 -9.49 -14.64 -1.36
C ASN A 61 -10.81 -15.21 -0.81
N SER A 62 -11.11 -15.00 0.47
CA SER A 62 -12.31 -15.52 1.09
C SER A 62 -13.57 -14.77 0.61
N TRP A 63 -14.66 -15.51 0.53
CA TRP A 63 -15.99 -15.04 0.12
C TRP A 63 -17.02 -15.47 1.17
N SER A 64 -18.04 -14.66 1.34
CA SER A 64 -19.09 -14.91 2.32
C SER A 64 -19.86 -16.18 1.96
N LYS A 65 -20.10 -17.02 2.97
CA LYS A 65 -20.91 -18.24 2.84
C LYS A 65 -22.40 -17.93 2.65
N SER A 66 -22.87 -16.78 3.14
CA SER A 66 -24.28 -16.38 3.06
C SER A 66 -24.59 -15.52 1.84
N HIS A 67 -23.60 -14.81 1.30
CA HIS A 67 -23.76 -13.91 0.16
C HIS A 67 -22.59 -14.08 -0.82
N LEU A 68 -22.83 -14.80 -1.92
CA LEU A 68 -21.78 -15.14 -2.90
C LEU A 68 -21.08 -13.92 -3.51
N ASP A 69 -21.77 -12.78 -3.59
CA ASP A 69 -21.22 -11.53 -4.12
C ASP A 69 -20.42 -10.72 -3.10
N MET A 70 -20.40 -11.16 -1.83
CA MET A 70 -19.72 -10.47 -0.75
C MET A 70 -18.47 -11.20 -0.31
N VAL A 71 -17.49 -10.42 0.13
CA VAL A 71 -16.28 -10.94 0.74
C VAL A 71 -16.56 -11.43 2.15
N ASP A 72 -15.81 -12.42 2.61
CA ASP A 72 -15.78 -12.74 4.03
C ASP A 72 -14.89 -11.71 4.74
N ALA A 73 -15.53 -10.72 5.34
CA ALA A 73 -14.87 -9.59 5.98
C ALA A 73 -13.96 -10.04 7.13
N SER A 74 -14.39 -11.00 7.94
CA SER A 74 -13.64 -11.47 9.11
C SER A 74 -12.30 -12.12 8.72
N GLN A 75 -12.33 -12.96 7.69
CA GLN A 75 -11.15 -13.64 7.17
C GLN A 75 -10.21 -12.65 6.48
N ARG A 76 -10.75 -11.70 5.70
CA ARG A 76 -9.93 -10.67 5.05
C ARG A 76 -9.31 -9.69 6.03
N GLU A 77 -10.02 -9.35 7.11
CA GLU A 77 -9.48 -8.52 8.19
C GLU A 77 -8.30 -9.23 8.86
N SER A 78 -8.48 -10.49 9.23
CA SER A 78 -7.40 -11.32 9.82
C SER A 78 -6.17 -11.40 8.90
N ALA A 79 -6.40 -11.55 7.59
CA ALA A 79 -5.33 -11.57 6.61
C ALA A 79 -4.60 -10.21 6.48
N LEU A 80 -5.34 -9.10 6.43
CA LEU A 80 -4.76 -7.76 6.34
C LEU A 80 -3.97 -7.40 7.60
N SER A 81 -4.45 -7.79 8.79
CA SER A 81 -3.69 -7.66 10.04
C SER A 81 -2.38 -8.45 10.01
N ALA A 82 -2.39 -9.66 9.45
CA ALA A 82 -1.15 -10.42 9.29
C ALA A 82 -0.20 -9.79 8.26
N LEU A 83 -0.75 -9.23 7.17
CA LEU A 83 0.04 -8.54 6.15
C LEU A 83 0.71 -7.26 6.69
N MET A 84 0.09 -6.56 7.65
CA MET A 84 0.70 -5.40 8.32
C MET A 84 2.04 -5.75 8.98
N GLU A 85 2.14 -6.93 9.59
CA GLU A 85 3.39 -7.43 10.18
C GLU A 85 4.41 -7.80 9.09
N LEU A 86 3.93 -8.43 8.01
CA LEU A 86 4.78 -8.85 6.90
C LEU A 86 5.37 -7.68 6.10
N CYS A 87 4.74 -6.51 6.11
CA CYS A 87 5.29 -5.28 5.51
C CYS A 87 6.67 -4.93 6.08
N ASN A 88 6.95 -5.23 7.35
CA ASN A 88 8.22 -4.86 7.99
C ASN A 88 9.40 -5.75 7.57
N LEU A 89 9.14 -6.83 6.84
CA LEU A 89 10.16 -7.77 6.41
C LEU A 89 10.88 -7.26 5.15
N PRO A 90 12.19 -7.55 4.99
CA PRO A 90 12.96 -7.10 3.84
C PRO A 90 12.43 -7.67 2.50
N MET A 91 12.53 -6.87 1.44
CA MET A 91 12.15 -7.23 0.06
C MET A 91 13.32 -7.09 -0.93
N GLU A 92 14.50 -6.69 -0.47
CA GLU A 92 15.50 -6.03 -1.30
C GLU A 92 16.46 -6.98 -2.03
N ASN A 93 16.94 -8.01 -1.33
CA ASN A 93 18.00 -8.86 -1.87
C ASN A 93 17.51 -9.91 -2.89
N TYR A 94 16.22 -9.90 -3.26
CA TYR A 94 15.59 -10.89 -4.16
C TYR A 94 16.02 -12.34 -3.90
N THR A 95 16.33 -12.67 -2.64
CA THR A 95 16.47 -14.04 -2.16
C THR A 95 15.12 -14.75 -2.32
N LYS A 96 15.10 -16.08 -2.22
CA LYS A 96 13.84 -16.83 -2.30
C LYS A 96 12.79 -16.29 -1.31
N GLU A 97 13.22 -15.91 -0.11
CA GLU A 97 12.37 -15.34 0.94
C GLU A 97 11.89 -13.91 0.61
N HIS A 98 12.77 -13.04 0.13
CA HIS A 98 12.38 -11.67 -0.24
C HIS A 98 11.44 -11.64 -1.44
N ARG A 99 11.63 -12.56 -2.41
CA ARG A 99 10.71 -12.74 -3.53
C ARG A 99 9.34 -13.19 -3.05
N LEU A 100 9.29 -14.13 -2.10
CA LEU A 100 8.04 -14.57 -1.52
C LEU A 100 7.34 -13.40 -0.81
N ASN A 101 8.06 -12.65 0.02
CA ASN A 101 7.51 -11.48 0.71
C ASN A 101 6.96 -10.44 -0.27
N TYR A 102 7.68 -10.18 -1.37
CA TYR A 102 7.20 -9.35 -2.47
C TYR A 102 5.87 -9.86 -3.07
N PHE A 103 5.78 -11.15 -3.43
CA PHE A 103 4.56 -11.70 -4.02
C PHE A 103 3.37 -11.70 -3.06
N ILE A 104 3.62 -11.93 -1.76
CA ILE A 104 2.59 -11.82 -0.72
C ILE A 104 2.07 -10.39 -0.64
N ASN A 105 2.95 -9.39 -0.58
CA ASN A 105 2.55 -7.99 -0.51
C ASN A 105 1.85 -7.52 -1.81
N LEU A 106 2.26 -8.03 -2.97
CA LEU A 106 1.58 -7.77 -4.26
C LEU A 106 0.15 -8.34 -4.26
N ALA A 107 -0.04 -9.59 -3.81
CA ALA A 107 -1.35 -10.20 -3.67
C ALA A 107 -2.23 -9.44 -2.66
N GLY A 108 -1.63 -9.10 -1.51
CA GLY A 108 -2.24 -8.29 -0.48
C GLY A 108 -2.68 -6.93 -0.99
N ALA A 109 -1.87 -6.25 -1.80
CA ALA A 109 -2.19 -4.95 -2.37
C ALA A 109 -3.42 -5.01 -3.30
N HIS A 110 -3.52 -6.05 -4.13
CA HIS A 110 -4.71 -6.28 -4.94
C HIS A 110 -5.96 -6.58 -4.09
N SER A 111 -5.83 -7.45 -3.08
CA SER A 111 -6.96 -7.79 -2.19
C SER A 111 -7.42 -6.57 -1.38
N ALA A 112 -6.49 -5.77 -0.85
CA ALA A 112 -6.78 -4.54 -0.14
C ALA A 112 -7.50 -3.53 -1.05
N LEU A 113 -7.02 -3.34 -2.29
CA LEU A 113 -7.64 -2.42 -3.24
C LEU A 113 -9.08 -2.82 -3.58
N TYR A 114 -9.35 -4.13 -3.70
CA TYR A 114 -10.72 -4.63 -3.84
C TYR A 114 -11.54 -4.38 -2.58
N SER A 115 -10.95 -4.63 -1.41
CA SER A 115 -11.60 -4.47 -0.10
C SER A 115 -11.99 -3.01 0.20
N LEU A 116 -11.32 -2.02 -0.40
CA LEU A 116 -11.74 -0.61 -0.37
C LEU A 116 -13.14 -0.36 -0.96
N GLN A 117 -13.65 -1.28 -1.78
CA GLN A 117 -15.00 -1.21 -2.36
C GLN A 117 -16.05 -1.87 -1.47
N SER A 118 -15.65 -2.55 -0.39
CA SER A 118 -16.57 -3.26 0.50
C SER A 118 -17.63 -2.34 1.11
N ALA A 119 -18.76 -2.92 1.50
CA ALA A 119 -19.74 -2.22 2.35
C ALA A 119 -19.17 -2.01 3.77
N GLU A 120 -18.41 -2.98 4.27
CA GLU A 120 -17.85 -2.97 5.61
C GLU A 120 -16.84 -1.84 5.79
N ILE A 121 -17.03 -1.01 6.81
CA ILE A 121 -16.16 0.16 7.07
C ILE A 121 -14.82 -0.31 7.65
N GLN A 122 -14.85 -1.21 8.63
CA GLN A 122 -13.65 -1.70 9.31
C GLN A 122 -12.65 -2.35 8.34
N LEU A 123 -13.14 -3.25 7.47
CA LEU A 123 -12.34 -3.82 6.39
C LEU A 123 -11.76 -2.77 5.44
N ARG A 124 -12.50 -1.68 5.15
CA ARG A 124 -11.99 -0.59 4.28
C ARG A 124 -10.89 0.22 4.96
N ASP A 125 -11.06 0.54 6.24
CA ASP A 125 -10.04 1.26 7.02
C ASP A 125 -8.77 0.42 7.14
N LEU A 126 -8.89 -0.87 7.46
CA LEU A 126 -7.73 -1.77 7.57
C LEU A 126 -7.02 -1.98 6.22
N ALA A 127 -7.77 -2.10 5.12
CA ALA A 127 -7.19 -2.18 3.78
C ALA A 127 -6.45 -0.90 3.38
N LEU A 128 -6.99 0.26 3.76
CA LEU A 128 -6.34 1.56 3.57
C LEU A 128 -5.04 1.63 4.37
N ASP A 129 -5.09 1.31 5.67
CA ASP A 129 -3.93 1.35 6.56
C ASP A 129 -2.81 0.43 6.08
N TYR A 130 -3.15 -0.77 5.63
CA TYR A 130 -2.19 -1.69 5.02
C TYR A 130 -1.48 -1.11 3.79
N LEU A 131 -2.24 -0.55 2.84
CA LEU A 131 -1.65 0.05 1.64
C LEU A 131 -0.76 1.27 1.97
N ILE A 132 -1.15 2.07 2.96
CA ILE A 132 -0.37 3.21 3.44
C ILE A 132 0.93 2.72 4.09
N ARG A 133 0.84 1.74 4.99
CA ARG A 133 2.00 1.18 5.70
C ARG A 133 2.98 0.54 4.73
N LEU A 134 2.50 -0.22 3.75
CA LEU A 134 3.36 -0.77 2.70
C LEU A 134 4.08 0.33 1.92
N ALA A 135 3.38 1.43 1.58
CA ALA A 135 4.00 2.58 0.92
C ALA A 135 5.06 3.26 1.80
N GLU A 136 4.85 3.33 3.11
CA GLU A 136 5.81 3.91 4.07
C GLU A 136 7.11 3.10 4.12
N ILE A 137 7.02 1.78 4.27
CA ILE A 137 8.18 0.88 4.23
C ILE A 137 8.96 1.03 2.93
N LEU A 138 8.26 1.06 1.77
CA LEU A 138 8.95 1.24 0.49
C LEU A 138 9.57 2.64 0.37
N ALA A 139 8.93 3.68 0.91
CA ALA A 139 9.45 5.04 0.90
C ALA A 139 10.69 5.21 1.78
N GLU A 140 10.77 4.52 2.92
CA GLU A 140 11.98 4.48 3.76
C GLU A 140 13.17 3.92 2.99
N GLY A 141 12.96 2.82 2.25
CA GLY A 141 13.95 2.25 1.35
C GLY A 141 14.44 3.22 0.27
N LEU A 142 13.56 4.07 -0.26
CA LEU A 142 13.92 5.13 -1.23
C LEU A 142 14.69 6.31 -0.63
N LYS A 143 14.49 6.58 0.67
CA LYS A 143 15.09 7.70 1.40
C LYS A 143 16.45 7.35 2.03
N CYS A 144 16.96 6.13 1.81
CA CYS A 144 18.29 5.73 2.28
C CYS A 144 19.37 6.70 1.79
N LYS A 145 20.10 7.30 2.74
CA LYS A 145 21.24 8.20 2.48
C LYS A 145 22.55 7.50 2.84
N PRO A 146 23.62 7.69 2.06
CA PRO A 146 24.95 7.26 2.46
C PRO A 146 25.43 8.11 3.63
N GLY A 147 25.96 7.47 4.69
CA GLY A 147 26.48 8.19 5.86
C GLY A 147 26.90 7.26 7.00
N ASN A 148 27.67 7.81 7.94
CA ASN A 148 28.21 7.06 9.09
C ASN A 148 27.13 6.43 10.00
N GLU A 149 25.92 7.02 10.03
CA GLU A 149 24.79 6.50 10.82
C GLU A 149 24.09 5.30 10.16
N SER A 150 24.13 5.19 8.83
CA SER A 150 23.47 4.09 8.11
C SER A 150 24.42 2.91 7.85
N GLY A 151 25.72 3.09 8.05
CA GLY A 151 26.76 2.08 7.80
C GLY A 151 26.87 1.66 6.33
N LEU A 152 26.13 2.31 5.42
CA LEU A 152 26.03 1.96 4.01
C LEU A 152 27.02 2.75 3.18
N THR A 153 27.73 2.06 2.30
CA THR A 153 28.51 2.70 1.24
C THR A 153 27.59 3.42 0.25
N LYS A 154 28.14 4.38 -0.49
CA LYS A 154 27.41 5.11 -1.54
C LYS A 154 26.84 4.17 -2.61
N GLU A 155 27.56 3.10 -2.93
CA GLU A 155 27.15 2.11 -3.93
C GLU A 155 25.98 1.24 -3.43
N GLU A 156 26.03 0.79 -2.18
CA GLU A 156 24.95 0.02 -1.56
C GLU A 156 23.67 0.85 -1.41
N ALA A 157 23.79 2.10 -0.96
CA ALA A 157 22.65 3.01 -0.85
C ALA A 157 21.97 3.26 -2.22
N ASN A 158 22.78 3.43 -3.28
CA ASN A 158 22.26 3.59 -4.64
C ASN A 158 21.59 2.31 -5.16
N THR A 159 22.16 1.14 -4.87
CA THR A 159 21.60 -0.16 -5.27
C THR A 159 20.26 -0.41 -4.58
N ARG A 160 20.20 -0.16 -3.26
CA ARG A 160 18.97 -0.22 -2.46
C ARG A 160 17.89 0.68 -3.02
N LYS A 161 18.21 1.95 -3.31
CA LYS A 161 17.28 2.90 -3.90
C LYS A 161 16.74 2.42 -5.26
N LYS A 162 17.57 1.83 -6.12
CA LYS A 162 17.12 1.25 -7.40
C LYS A 162 16.14 0.10 -7.20
N VAL A 163 16.42 -0.80 -6.27
CA VAL A 163 15.54 -1.93 -5.94
C VAL A 163 14.18 -1.43 -5.43
N TYR A 164 14.17 -0.52 -4.47
CA TYR A 164 12.91 0.04 -3.95
C TYR A 164 12.14 0.84 -4.99
N THR A 165 12.83 1.53 -5.90
CA THR A 165 12.18 2.22 -7.03
C THR A 165 11.45 1.21 -7.91
N LYS A 166 12.06 0.05 -8.18
CA LYS A 166 11.42 -1.03 -8.92
C LYS A 166 10.20 -1.58 -8.18
N LEU A 167 10.31 -1.86 -6.88
CA LEU A 167 9.20 -2.36 -6.06
C LEU A 167 8.00 -1.39 -6.02
N VAL A 168 8.26 -0.10 -5.88
CA VAL A 168 7.21 0.94 -5.93
C VAL A 168 6.54 0.98 -7.30
N ASN A 169 7.29 0.84 -8.38
CA ASN A 169 6.71 0.78 -9.72
C ASN A 169 5.82 -0.45 -9.91
N GLU A 170 6.28 -1.63 -9.50
CA GLU A 170 5.53 -2.88 -9.66
C GLU A 170 4.26 -2.90 -8.78
N ILE A 171 4.39 -2.57 -7.49
CA ILE A 171 3.26 -2.63 -6.54
C ILE A 171 2.33 -1.44 -6.70
N PHE A 172 2.85 -0.21 -6.63
CA PHE A 172 1.98 0.97 -6.56
C PHE A 172 1.62 1.53 -7.93
N VAL A 173 2.58 1.64 -8.87
CA VAL A 173 2.32 2.27 -10.18
C VAL A 173 1.62 1.31 -11.14
N GLN A 174 1.99 0.04 -11.16
CA GLN A 174 1.41 -0.95 -12.08
C GLN A 174 0.19 -1.67 -11.49
N ALA A 175 0.27 -2.15 -10.25
CA ALA A 175 -0.82 -2.92 -9.65
C ALA A 175 -1.90 -2.06 -8.97
N VAL A 176 -1.54 -1.13 -8.09
CA VAL A 176 -2.53 -0.35 -7.30
C VAL A 176 -3.11 0.82 -8.10
N TRP A 177 -2.28 1.60 -8.80
CA TRP A 177 -2.70 2.86 -9.43
C TRP A 177 -3.88 2.73 -10.40
N PRO A 178 -3.93 1.75 -11.33
CA PRO A 178 -5.06 1.64 -12.24
C PRO A 178 -6.39 1.38 -11.52
N GLY A 179 -6.37 0.56 -10.46
CA GLY A 179 -7.56 0.28 -9.67
C GLY A 179 -7.95 1.44 -8.76
N LEU A 180 -6.97 2.21 -8.24
CA LEU A 180 -7.22 3.45 -7.50
C LEU A 180 -7.94 4.49 -8.39
N VAL A 181 -7.42 4.77 -9.59
CA VAL A 181 -8.03 5.72 -10.52
C VAL A 181 -9.45 5.28 -10.90
N ARG A 182 -9.62 3.98 -11.20
CA ARG A 182 -10.93 3.38 -11.48
C ARG A 182 -11.88 3.55 -10.29
N GLY A 183 -11.41 3.26 -9.07
CA GLY A 183 -12.17 3.39 -7.84
C GLY A 183 -12.64 4.82 -7.58
N ILE A 184 -11.78 5.82 -7.79
CA ILE A 184 -12.14 7.25 -7.67
C ILE A 184 -13.22 7.65 -8.68
N LYS A 185 -13.17 7.12 -9.91
CA LYS A 185 -14.11 7.44 -10.99
C LYS A 185 -15.46 6.77 -10.81
N GLN A 186 -15.48 5.51 -10.38
CA GLN A 186 -16.70 4.68 -10.35
C GLN A 186 -17.40 4.68 -9.00
N SER A 187 -16.70 4.98 -7.91
CA SER A 187 -17.31 4.96 -6.57
C SER A 187 -17.98 6.29 -6.24
N ALA A 188 -19.03 6.24 -5.41
CA ALA A 188 -19.68 7.41 -4.84
C ALA A 188 -19.64 7.36 -3.30
N GLY A 189 -19.90 8.51 -2.67
CA GLY A 189 -20.06 8.63 -1.22
C GLY A 189 -18.85 8.14 -0.41
N PRO A 190 -19.06 7.41 0.70
CA PRO A 190 -17.98 6.97 1.60
C PRO A 190 -16.91 6.09 0.93
N ARG A 191 -17.25 5.30 -0.09
CA ARG A 191 -16.27 4.45 -0.80
C ARG A 191 -15.29 5.32 -1.59
N ARG A 192 -15.79 6.32 -2.31
CA ARG A 192 -14.95 7.29 -3.03
C ARG A 192 -13.98 8.01 -2.10
N LEU A 193 -14.43 8.34 -0.89
CA LEU A 193 -13.60 8.98 0.12
C LEU A 193 -12.39 8.13 0.51
N HIS A 194 -12.54 6.81 0.68
CA HIS A 194 -11.42 5.93 1.01
C HIS A 194 -10.37 5.87 -0.11
N PHE A 195 -10.81 5.85 -1.38
CA PHE A 195 -9.88 5.97 -2.51
C PHE A 195 -9.16 7.34 -2.53
N LEU A 196 -9.86 8.43 -2.23
CA LEU A 196 -9.23 9.76 -2.13
C LEU A 196 -8.25 9.83 -0.94
N ARG A 197 -8.55 9.16 0.17
CA ARG A 197 -7.63 9.02 1.33
C ARG A 197 -6.39 8.22 0.95
N LEU A 198 -6.55 7.10 0.24
CA LEU A 198 -5.42 6.33 -0.30
C LEU A 198 -4.55 7.21 -1.21
N LEU A 199 -5.15 7.93 -2.17
CA LEU A 199 -4.42 8.86 -3.04
C LEU A 199 -3.62 9.89 -2.23
N SER A 200 -4.27 10.55 -1.26
CA SER A 200 -3.62 11.54 -0.41
C SER A 200 -2.46 10.94 0.38
N GLY A 201 -2.64 9.73 0.92
CA GLY A 201 -1.63 9.05 1.67
C GLY A 201 -0.43 8.62 0.82
N LEU A 202 -0.67 8.04 -0.36
CA LEU A 202 0.40 7.70 -1.31
C LEU A 202 1.20 8.94 -1.73
N VAL A 203 0.53 10.06 -2.00
CA VAL A 203 1.19 11.31 -2.38
C VAL A 203 1.99 11.88 -1.20
N ARG A 204 1.45 11.83 0.02
CA ARG A 204 2.18 12.25 1.23
C ARG A 204 3.44 11.42 1.46
N THR A 205 3.33 10.10 1.26
CA THR A 205 4.40 9.15 1.58
C THR A 205 5.47 9.06 0.49
N LEU A 206 5.05 8.93 -0.78
CA LEU A 206 5.93 8.71 -1.94
C LEU A 206 6.23 9.98 -2.73
N GLY A 207 5.50 11.08 -2.49
CA GLY A 207 5.60 12.31 -3.28
C GLY A 207 7.00 12.91 -3.39
N SER A 208 7.74 12.93 -2.28
CA SER A 208 9.13 13.42 -2.28
C SER A 208 10.17 12.35 -2.65
N ALA A 209 9.77 11.08 -2.68
CA ALA A 209 10.67 9.94 -2.80
C ALA A 209 10.67 9.31 -4.20
N HIS A 210 9.56 9.43 -4.94
CA HIS A 210 9.37 8.74 -6.21
C HIS A 210 8.82 9.68 -7.31
N PRO A 211 9.42 9.70 -8.51
CA PRO A 211 9.12 10.69 -9.55
C PRO A 211 7.68 10.63 -10.06
N PHE A 212 7.06 9.44 -10.07
CA PHE A 212 5.65 9.28 -10.47
C PHE A 212 4.69 10.09 -9.59
N PHE A 213 4.97 10.19 -8.28
CA PHE A 213 4.11 10.88 -7.32
C PHE A 213 4.49 12.35 -7.12
N ALA A 214 5.67 12.78 -7.57
CA ALA A 214 6.20 14.12 -7.36
C ALA A 214 5.31 15.25 -7.92
N PRO A 215 4.76 15.18 -9.14
CA PRO A 215 3.86 16.23 -9.63
C PRO A 215 2.61 16.40 -8.75
N MET A 216 2.08 15.30 -8.24
CA MET A 216 0.91 15.32 -7.35
C MET A 216 1.25 15.90 -5.97
N ALA A 217 2.47 15.69 -5.48
CA ALA A 217 2.94 16.29 -4.23
C ALA A 217 2.97 17.82 -4.29
N LEU A 218 3.14 18.41 -5.48
CA LEU A 218 3.09 19.87 -5.66
C LEU A 218 1.70 20.45 -5.37
N LEU A 219 0.64 19.66 -5.53
CA LEU A 219 -0.73 20.05 -5.16
C LEU A 219 -0.95 20.06 -3.65
N ALA A 220 -0.20 19.24 -2.90
CA ALA A 220 -0.31 19.20 -1.45
C ALA A 220 0.32 20.44 -0.80
N ASP A 221 -0.39 21.06 0.12
CA ASP A 221 0.19 22.01 1.06
C ASP A 221 0.41 21.26 2.37
N PHE A 222 1.61 20.70 2.56
CA PHE A 222 1.99 20.08 3.83
C PHE A 222 2.69 21.08 4.77
N SER A 223 2.93 22.31 4.30
CA SER A 223 3.32 23.45 5.13
C SER A 223 2.18 23.77 6.08
N THR A 224 2.41 23.50 7.36
CA THR A 224 1.55 23.87 8.47
C THR A 224 1.38 25.38 8.54
N SER A 225 0.28 25.93 8.03
CA SER A 225 -0.30 27.11 8.66
C SER A 225 -1.07 26.61 9.88
N ARG A 226 -0.44 26.72 11.05
CA ARG A 226 -1.01 26.46 12.39
C ARG A 226 -1.99 27.56 12.84
N ASP A 227 -2.56 28.32 11.91
CA ASP A 227 -3.55 29.35 12.23
C ASP A 227 -4.94 28.74 12.07
N GLU A 228 -5.61 28.53 13.20
CA GLU A 228 -6.94 27.92 13.30
C GLU A 228 -8.04 28.71 12.56
N ASP A 229 -7.75 29.94 12.12
CA ASP A 229 -8.67 30.84 11.42
C ASP A 229 -8.60 30.80 9.88
N GLN A 230 -7.69 30.02 9.28
CA GLN A 230 -7.59 29.91 7.83
C GLN A 230 -8.09 28.55 7.32
N ASN A 231 -9.02 28.60 6.35
CA ASN A 231 -9.52 27.43 5.63
C ASN A 231 -8.36 26.50 5.22
N PRO A 232 -8.50 25.16 5.37
CA PRO A 232 -7.42 24.23 5.06
C PRO A 232 -6.94 24.46 3.63
N THR A 233 -5.68 24.83 3.45
CA THR A 233 -5.14 25.18 2.12
C THR A 233 -4.85 23.93 1.28
N CYS A 234 -4.69 22.77 1.91
CA CYS A 234 -4.30 21.53 1.25
C CYS A 234 -5.37 21.01 0.27
N PHE A 235 -4.97 20.81 -1.00
CA PHE A 235 -5.82 20.27 -2.06
C PHE A 235 -6.53 18.96 -1.65
N TYR A 236 -5.80 18.04 -1.03
CA TYR A 236 -6.32 16.71 -0.67
C TYR A 236 -7.36 16.76 0.44
N ILE A 237 -7.21 17.65 1.42
CA ILE A 237 -8.22 17.86 2.47
C ILE A 237 -9.50 18.44 1.85
N ASN A 238 -9.35 19.40 0.95
CA ASN A 238 -10.48 20.08 0.32
C ASN A 238 -11.27 19.20 -0.64
N ILE A 239 -10.61 18.35 -1.43
CA ILE A 239 -11.30 17.43 -2.36
C ILE A 239 -12.00 16.29 -1.62
N GLN A 240 -11.52 15.94 -0.41
CA GLN A 240 -12.15 14.95 0.47
C GLN A 240 -13.29 15.53 1.32
N SER A 241 -13.45 16.86 1.36
CA SER A 241 -14.48 17.52 2.15
C SER A 241 -15.89 17.18 1.65
N GLY A 242 -16.87 17.10 2.55
CA GLY A 242 -18.29 17.00 2.19
C GLY A 242 -18.92 18.31 1.70
N THR A 243 -18.21 19.44 1.81
CA THR A 243 -18.74 20.77 1.45
C THR A 243 -18.40 21.16 0.01
N ALA A 244 -19.40 21.57 -0.77
CA ALA A 244 -19.22 22.01 -2.16
C ALA A 244 -18.19 23.14 -2.33
N GLY A 245 -18.14 24.11 -1.40
CA GLY A 245 -17.19 25.22 -1.44
C GLY A 245 -15.72 24.76 -1.41
N ARG A 246 -15.37 23.85 -0.50
CA ARG A 246 -14.02 23.27 -0.41
C ARG A 246 -13.69 22.41 -1.64
N GLN A 247 -14.63 21.62 -2.13
CA GLN A 247 -14.42 20.84 -3.35
C GLN A 247 -14.19 21.74 -4.57
N LEU A 248 -14.96 22.83 -4.73
CA LEU A 248 -14.79 23.81 -5.80
C LEU A 248 -13.43 24.50 -5.72
N TYR A 249 -12.96 24.85 -4.51
CA TYR A 249 -11.63 25.39 -4.30
C TYR A 249 -10.54 24.40 -4.76
N ALA A 250 -10.64 23.12 -4.39
CA ALA A 250 -9.70 22.09 -4.83
C ALA A 250 -9.68 21.94 -6.36
N ILE A 251 -10.85 21.93 -7.01
CA ILE A 251 -10.97 21.87 -8.47
C ILE A 251 -10.30 23.08 -9.11
N ARG A 252 -10.56 24.30 -8.62
CA ARG A 252 -9.90 25.52 -9.12
C ARG A 252 -8.38 25.44 -9.01
N ARG A 253 -7.86 24.96 -7.87
CA ARG A 253 -6.42 24.75 -7.65
C ARG A 253 -5.83 23.74 -8.62
N LEU A 254 -6.55 22.65 -8.90
CA LEU A 254 -6.16 21.66 -9.90
C LEU A 254 -6.16 22.25 -11.33
N THR A 255 -7.19 23.01 -11.71
CA THR A 255 -7.25 23.67 -13.02
C THR A 255 -6.07 24.62 -13.22
N LEU A 256 -5.73 25.42 -12.21
CA LEU A 256 -4.57 26.30 -12.24
C LEU A 256 -3.26 25.51 -12.37
N PHE A 257 -3.13 24.39 -11.64
CA PHE A 257 -1.97 23.51 -11.75
C PHE A 257 -1.81 22.91 -13.14
N LEU A 258 -2.90 22.46 -13.76
CA LEU A 258 -2.89 21.89 -15.11
C LEU A 258 -2.57 22.93 -16.18
N ALA A 259 -3.04 24.18 -15.99
CA ALA A 259 -2.74 25.28 -16.90
C ALA A 259 -1.28 25.76 -16.79
N ASN A 260 -0.73 25.81 -15.57
CA ASN A 260 0.68 26.15 -15.34
C ASN A 260 1.19 25.54 -14.01
N PRO A 261 1.91 24.41 -14.06
CA PRO A 261 2.39 23.71 -12.87
C PRO A 261 3.42 24.53 -12.07
N LEU A 262 4.18 25.37 -12.78
CA LEU A 262 5.26 26.17 -12.20
C LEU A 262 4.74 27.36 -11.41
N THR A 263 3.51 27.86 -11.63
CA THR A 263 2.97 28.99 -10.85
C THR A 263 2.64 28.61 -9.41
N ILE A 264 2.38 27.33 -9.15
CA ILE A 264 2.10 26.82 -7.79
C ILE A 264 3.41 26.43 -7.09
N ALA A 265 4.36 25.84 -7.81
CA ALA A 265 5.69 25.53 -7.29
C ALA A 265 6.53 26.80 -7.05
N SER A 266 6.47 27.80 -7.93
CA SER A 266 7.22 29.05 -7.81
C SER A 266 6.72 29.91 -6.65
N LYS A 267 5.40 30.01 -6.42
CA LYS A 267 4.86 30.68 -5.23
C LYS A 267 5.34 30.04 -3.92
N LYS A 268 5.50 28.71 -3.89
CA LYS A 268 6.03 27.97 -2.72
C LYS A 268 7.53 28.18 -2.53
N ALA A 269 8.32 28.14 -3.61
CA ALA A 269 9.76 28.43 -3.56
C ALA A 269 10.01 29.88 -3.11
N ILE A 270 9.22 30.83 -3.62
CA ILE A 270 9.32 32.25 -3.25
C ILE A 270 8.92 32.45 -1.78
N ALA A 271 7.79 31.88 -1.32
CA ALA A 271 7.35 32.00 0.08
C ALA A 271 8.35 31.42 1.08
N ALA A 272 9.02 30.31 0.75
CA ALA A 272 10.08 29.72 1.58
C ALA A 272 11.38 30.54 1.58
N CYS A 273 11.65 31.32 0.52
CA CYS A 273 12.80 32.22 0.44
C CYS A 273 12.54 33.60 1.07
N THR A 274 11.28 34.01 1.24
CA THR A 274 10.91 35.30 1.84
C THR A 274 10.48 35.23 3.30
N GLY A 275 10.48 34.04 3.91
CA GLY A 275 10.11 33.80 5.32
C GLY A 275 11.31 33.64 6.27
N GLY A 276 12.48 34.19 5.90
CA GLY A 276 13.67 34.26 6.75
C GLY A 276 13.77 35.58 7.49
#